data_AF-A0A8R1EBU7-F1
#
_entry.id   AF-A0A8R1EBU7-F1
#
_cell.length_a   1.000
_cell.length_b   1.000
_cell.length_c   1.000
_cell.angle_alpha   90.00
_cell.angle_beta   90.00
_cell.angle_gamma   90.00
#
_symmetry.space_group_name_H-M   'P 1'
#
loop_
_entity.id
_entity.type
_entity.pdbx_description
1 polymer ?
#
loop_
_entity_poly.entity_id
_entity_poly.type
_entity_poly.pdbx_seq_one_letter_code
_entity_poly.pdbx_strand_id
1 'polypeptide(L)'
;MSRQLGRSQNAIRRYATDPINYGKKQKLPQTTQHPHLPIGKRHNSRLQHYKGLDLKDATKAEWDPITEAELKTLVVNMPNRVIEVIQKFGGDTKY
;
A
#
# COMPACT_ATOMS: atom_id res chain seq x y z
N MET A 1 10.67 -11.55 12.26
CA MET A 1 9.94 -10.36 11.79
C MET A 1 10.47 -9.84 10.45
N SER A 2 11.79 -9.74 10.24
CA SER A 2 12.42 -9.39 8.94
C SER A 2 11.75 -10.00 7.68
N ARG A 3 11.49 -11.32 7.65
CA ARG A 3 10.83 -11.98 6.50
C ARG A 3 9.39 -11.48 6.25
N GLN A 4 8.66 -11.09 7.29
CA GLN A 4 7.30 -10.58 7.20
C GLN A 4 7.30 -9.12 6.73
N LEU A 5 8.29 -8.33 7.15
CA LEU A 5 8.50 -6.96 6.67
C LEU A 5 8.83 -6.95 5.17
N GLY A 6 9.76 -7.80 4.73
CA GLY A 6 10.09 -7.93 3.31
C GLY A 6 8.91 -8.39 2.46
N ARG A 7 8.02 -9.25 2.99
CA ARG A 7 6.76 -9.64 2.34
C ARG A 7 5.78 -8.48 2.24
N SER A 8 5.61 -7.70 3.31
CA SER A 8 4.75 -6.51 3.35
C SER A 8 5.23 -5.44 2.37
N GLN A 9 6.52 -5.11 2.38
CA GLN A 9 7.15 -4.19 1.43
C GLN A 9 6.98 -4.66 -0.01
N ASN A 10 7.14 -5.97 -0.28
CA ASN A 10 6.87 -6.53 -1.61
C ASN A 10 5.40 -6.41 -2.03
N ALA A 11 4.46 -6.63 -1.12
CA ALA A 11 3.03 -6.47 -1.38
C ALA A 11 2.69 -5.02 -1.74
N ILE A 12 3.18 -4.07 -0.94
CA ILE A 12 2.98 -2.63 -1.15
C ILE A 12 3.60 -2.18 -2.48
N ARG A 13 4.83 -2.63 -2.79
CA ARG A 13 5.47 -2.32 -4.09
C ARG A 13 4.65 -2.81 -5.27
N ARG A 14 4.09 -4.02 -5.21
CA ARG A 14 3.26 -4.57 -6.29
C ARG A 14 1.95 -3.81 -6.44
N TYR A 15 1.32 -3.42 -5.33
CA TYR A 15 0.11 -2.59 -5.35
C TYR A 15 0.40 -1.21 -5.94
N ALA A 16 1.49 -0.58 -5.53
CA ALA A 16 1.92 0.71 -6.07
C ALA A 16 2.16 0.61 -7.58
N THR A 17 2.83 -0.43 -8.07
CA THR A 17 3.17 -0.58 -9.49
C THR A 17 1.92 -0.71 -10.38
N ASP A 18 0.95 -1.54 -10.00
CA ASP A 18 -0.29 -1.73 -10.76
C ASP A 18 -1.49 -1.85 -9.80
N PRO A 19 -2.00 -0.73 -9.28
CA PRO A 19 -3.06 -0.76 -8.26
C PRO A 19 -4.38 -1.26 -8.84
N ILE A 20 -4.60 -1.06 -10.14
CA ILE A 20 -5.84 -1.46 -10.83
C ILE A 20 -5.91 -2.97 -11.00
N ASN A 21 -4.76 -3.66 -11.15
CA ASN A 21 -4.73 -5.11 -11.32
C ASN A 21 -4.08 -5.87 -10.16
N TYR A 22 -3.70 -5.19 -9.07
CA TYR A 22 -3.17 -5.84 -7.88
C TYR A 22 -4.16 -6.87 -7.32
N GLY A 23 -3.69 -8.11 -7.12
CA GLY A 23 -4.50 -9.23 -6.62
C GLY A 23 -5.36 -9.94 -7.69
N LYS A 24 -5.44 -9.42 -8.93
CA LYS A 24 -6.06 -10.17 -10.04
C LYS A 24 -5.15 -11.31 -10.45
N LYS A 25 -5.64 -12.55 -10.39
CA LYS A 25 -4.92 -13.69 -10.99
C LYS A 25 -4.96 -13.50 -12.50
N GLN A 26 -3.79 -13.29 -13.13
CA GLN A 26 -3.69 -13.34 -14.58
C GLN A 26 -4.17 -14.73 -15.02
N LYS A 27 -5.33 -14.79 -15.68
CA LYS A 27 -5.64 -15.95 -16.51
C LYS A 27 -4.67 -15.91 -17.67
N LEU A 28 -3.96 -17.01 -17.89
CA LEU A 28 -3.07 -17.21 -19.04
C LEU A 28 -3.81 -16.77 -20.32
N PRO A 29 -3.25 -15.87 -21.16
CA PRO A 29 -3.99 -15.34 -22.28
C PRO A 29 -4.16 -16.43 -23.35
N GLN A 30 -5.42 -16.77 -23.66
CA GLN A 30 -5.76 -17.38 -24.94
C GLN A 30 -5.69 -16.29 -26.01
N THR A 31 -4.84 -16.50 -27.01
CA THR A 31 -4.74 -15.66 -28.21
C THR A 31 -6.08 -15.62 -28.93
N THR A 32 -6.67 -14.44 -29.05
CA THR A 32 -7.69 -14.17 -30.08
C THR A 32 -7.36 -12.81 -30.68
N GLN A 33 -6.85 -12.85 -31.90
CA GLN A 33 -6.46 -11.66 -32.67
C GLN A 33 -7.73 -11.03 -33.26
N HIS A 34 -8.01 -9.78 -32.92
CA HIS A 34 -8.90 -8.94 -33.74
C HIS A 34 -8.32 -7.50 -33.85
N PRO A 35 -8.25 -6.94 -35.07
CA PRO A 35 -7.62 -5.65 -35.34
C PRO A 35 -8.48 -4.42 -34.96
N HIS A 36 -7.75 -3.32 -34.83
CA HIS A 36 -7.99 -2.05 -34.14
C HIS A 36 -9.04 -1.11 -34.78
N LEU A 37 -9.81 -0.38 -33.95
CA LEU A 37 -10.43 0.91 -34.32
C LEU A 37 -10.21 1.95 -33.19
N PRO A 38 -9.76 3.18 -33.50
CA PRO A 38 -9.50 4.19 -32.50
C PRO A 38 -10.79 5.00 -32.23
N ILE A 39 -11.45 4.72 -31.10
CA ILE A 39 -12.47 5.62 -30.58
C ILE A 39 -11.81 6.60 -29.62
N GLY A 40 -11.66 7.83 -30.10
CA GLY A 40 -11.17 8.96 -29.33
C GLY A 40 -12.11 9.27 -28.17
N LYS A 41 -11.60 9.13 -26.95
CA LYS A 41 -12.07 9.85 -25.75
C LYS A 41 -10.85 10.26 -24.94
N ARG A 42 -10.27 11.43 -25.28
CA ARG A 42 -9.26 12.08 -24.45
C ARG A 42 -9.95 12.64 -23.20
N HIS A 43 -10.17 11.76 -22.24
CA HIS A 43 -10.58 12.16 -20.89
C HIS A 43 -9.39 12.82 -20.19
N ASN A 44 -9.70 13.68 -19.21
CA ASN A 44 -8.83 14.37 -18.24
C ASN A 44 -7.89 13.45 -17.41
N SER A 45 -7.50 12.27 -17.89
CA SER A 45 -6.70 11.28 -17.17
C SER A 45 -5.24 11.70 -17.00
N ARG A 46 -4.65 12.41 -17.97
CA ARG A 46 -3.20 12.69 -17.97
C ARG A 46 -2.77 13.51 -16.76
N LEU A 47 -3.54 14.53 -16.37
CA LEU A 47 -3.21 15.39 -15.23
C LEU A 47 -3.36 14.68 -13.87
N GLN A 48 -4.28 13.72 -13.76
CA GLN A 48 -4.41 12.90 -12.55
C GLN A 48 -3.33 11.81 -12.46
N HIS A 49 -2.81 11.34 -13.60
CA HIS A 49 -1.70 10.38 -13.61
C HIS A 49 -0.40 11.00 -13.09
N TYR A 50 -0.10 12.28 -13.38
CA TYR A 50 1.11 12.92 -12.86
C TYR A 50 1.06 13.10 -11.33
N LYS A 51 -0.04 13.62 -10.77
CA LYS A 51 -0.20 13.76 -9.31
C LYS A 51 -0.22 12.41 -8.58
N GLY A 52 -0.83 11.39 -9.19
CA GLY A 52 -0.86 10.03 -8.63
C GLY A 52 0.49 9.32 -8.67
N LEU A 53 1.32 9.61 -9.68
CA LEU A 53 2.69 9.10 -9.77
C LEU A 53 3.57 9.71 -8.67
N ASP A 54 3.48 11.04 -8.48
CA ASP A 54 4.23 11.75 -7.45
C ASP A 54 3.87 11.28 -6.04
N LEU A 55 2.57 11.12 -5.74
CA LEU A 55 2.12 10.61 -4.45
C LEU A 55 2.58 9.16 -4.20
N LYS A 56 2.55 8.32 -5.24
CA LYS A 56 2.99 6.93 -5.16
C LYS A 56 4.48 6.84 -4.87
N ASP A 57 5.28 7.63 -5.57
CA ASP A 57 6.73 7.63 -5.41
C ASP A 57 7.12 8.22 -4.05
N ALA A 58 6.45 9.29 -3.61
CA ALA A 58 6.60 9.83 -2.26
C ALA A 58 6.22 8.81 -1.18
N THR A 59 5.09 8.12 -1.31
CA THR A 59 4.65 7.09 -0.34
C THR A 59 5.68 5.96 -0.23
N LYS A 60 6.27 5.55 -1.36
CA LYS A 60 7.32 4.53 -1.38
C LYS A 60 8.61 5.04 -0.72
N ALA A 61 9.01 6.27 -1.02
CA ALA A 61 10.19 6.89 -0.44
C ALA A 61 10.10 7.04 1.08
N GLU A 62 8.91 7.33 1.61
CA GLU A 62 8.67 7.41 3.07
C GLU A 62 8.54 6.03 3.73
N TRP A 63 8.03 5.02 3.00
CA TRP A 63 7.83 3.68 3.54
C TRP A 63 9.13 2.83 3.58
N ASP A 64 9.99 2.97 2.57
CA ASP A 64 11.23 2.20 2.45
C ASP A 64 12.22 2.37 3.63
N PRO A 65 12.40 3.56 4.25
CA PRO A 65 13.32 3.74 5.38
C PRO A 65 12.77 3.26 6.74
N ILE A 66 11.48 2.95 6.87
CA ILE A 66 10.90 2.47 8.13
C ILE A 66 11.61 1.18 8.55
N THR A 67 12.21 1.23 9.74
CA THR A 67 13.09 0.15 10.22
C THR A 67 12.31 -0.93 10.97
N GLU A 68 12.85 -2.16 10.98
CA GLU A 68 12.30 -3.24 11.81
C GLU A 68 12.35 -2.89 13.32
N ALA A 69 13.31 -2.07 13.74
CA ALA A 69 13.44 -1.64 15.13
C ALA A 69 12.29 -0.74 15.57
N GLU A 70 11.92 0.26 14.75
CA GLU A 70 10.78 1.15 15.04
C GLU A 70 9.47 0.36 15.15
N LEU A 71 9.25 -0.58 14.24
CA LEU A 71 8.06 -1.45 14.28
C LEU A 71 8.05 -2.36 15.51
N LYS A 72 9.21 -2.92 15.90
CA LYS A 72 9.33 -3.71 17.13
C LYS A 72 9.05 -2.88 18.36
N THR A 73 9.59 -1.67 18.44
CA THR A 73 9.34 -0.74 19.55
C THR A 73 7.85 -0.39 19.65
N LEU A 74 7.17 -0.19 18.52
CA LEU A 74 5.72 0.03 18.51
C LEU A 74 4.96 -1.17 19.09
N VAL A 75 5.28 -2.39 18.67
CA VAL A 75 4.62 -3.62 19.16
C VAL A 75 4.90 -3.86 20.64
N VAL A 76 6.15 -3.67 21.08
CA VAL A 76 6.55 -3.83 22.48
C VAL A 76 5.79 -2.87 23.40
N ASN A 77 5.41 -1.69 22.91
CA ASN A 77 4.64 -0.71 23.66
C ASN A 77 3.11 -0.91 23.59
N MET A 78 2.60 -1.84 22.77
CA MET A 78 1.14 -2.10 22.69
C MET A 78 0.51 -2.51 24.03
N PRO A 79 1.12 -3.37 24.88
CA PRO A 79 0.57 -3.70 26.19
C PRO A 79 0.39 -2.48 27.10
N ASN A 80 1.29 -1.49 27.02
CA ASN A 80 1.17 -0.25 27.79
C ASN A 80 -0.09 0.53 27.42
N ARG A 81 -0.46 0.55 26.13
CA ARG A 81 -1.72 1.17 25.66
C ARG A 81 -2.94 0.44 26.24
N VAL A 82 -2.91 -0.89 26.26
CA VAL A 82 -3.99 -1.71 26.84
C VAL A 82 -4.13 -1.46 28.34
N ILE A 83 -3.02 -1.36 29.06
CA ILE A 83 -3.02 -1.02 30.49
C ILE A 83 -3.66 0.36 30.71
N GLU A 84 -3.31 1.37 29.89
CA GLU A 84 -3.93 2.71 29.98
C GLU A 84 -5.45 2.67 29.73
N VAL A 85 -5.93 1.87 28.75
CA VAL A 85 -7.37 1.68 28.50
C VAL A 85 -8.07 1.07 29.73
N ILE A 86 -7.46 0.05 30.35
CA ILE A 86 -8.00 -0.59 31.56
C ILE A 86 -8.08 0.42 32.71
N GLN A 87 -7.01 1.18 32.93
CA GLN A 87 -6.95 2.21 33.99
C GLN A 87 -8.00 3.30 33.80
N LYS A 88 -8.39 3.59 32.55
CA LYS A 88 -9.44 4.56 32.21
C LYS A 88 -10.83 3.97 32.09
N PHE A 89 -11.04 2.71 32.51
CA PHE A 89 -12.33 2.02 32.41
C PHE A 89 -12.89 1.99 30.97
N GLY A 90 -12.00 1.83 29.98
CA GLY A 90 -12.37 1.85 28.57
C GLY A 90 -12.46 3.24 27.94
N GLY A 91 -12.13 4.31 28.66
CA GLY A 91 -12.08 5.67 28.14
C GLY A 91 -10.85 5.97 27.26
N ASP A 92 -10.88 7.13 26.61
CA ASP A 92 -9.87 7.53 25.61
C ASP A 92 -8.46 7.64 26.20
N THR A 93 -7.48 7.12 25.47
CA THR A 93 -6.05 7.27 25.80
C THR A 93 -5.40 8.38 24.98
N LYS A 94 -4.14 8.72 25.28
CA LYS A 94 -3.37 9.69 24.50
C LYS A 94 -2.86 9.14 23.15
N TYR A 95 -3.08 7.85 22.89
CA TYR A 95 -2.67 7.12 21.69
C TYR A 95 -3.84 6.77 20.78
#